data_AF-A0A8J7L8I5-F1
#
_entry.id   AF-A0A8J7L8I5-F1
#
_cell.length_a   1.000
_cell.length_b   1.000
_cell.length_c   1.000
_cell.angle_alpha   90.00
_cell.angle_beta   90.00
_cell.angle_gamma   90.00
#
_symmetry.space_group_name_H-M   'P 1'
#
loop_
_entity.id
_entity.type
_entity.pdbx_description
1 polymer ?
#
loop_
_entity_poly.entity_id
_entity_poly.type
_entity_poly.pdbx_seq_one_letter_code
_entity_poly.pdbx_strand_id
1 'polypeptide(L)'
;MNNSFPALQDVMAQSKESLANTQETMLGKCTRYIMIGSVSLTEKTQIVYLESEHEKAPVFWKFVVYHNPQRWEISSFSFNTSPHKIIPPSLLNNSKDTLVTHKS
;
A
#
# COMPACT_ATOMS: atom_id res chain seq x y z
N MET A 1 -39.63 -6.86 7.62
CA MET A 1 -38.55 -6.39 6.74
C MET A 1 -37.27 -6.43 7.56
N ASN A 2 -36.40 -7.42 7.36
CA ASN A 2 -35.12 -7.53 8.07
C ASN A 2 -34.11 -6.62 7.38
N ASN A 3 -33.90 -5.42 7.93
CA ASN A 3 -32.78 -4.59 7.57
C ASN A 3 -31.53 -5.13 8.27
N SER A 4 -30.93 -6.18 7.69
CA SER A 4 -29.61 -6.62 8.11
C SER A 4 -28.61 -5.56 7.69
N PHE A 5 -28.11 -4.79 8.66
CA PHE A 5 -26.96 -3.92 8.43
C PHE A 5 -25.78 -4.80 8.02
N PRO A 6 -25.11 -4.52 6.89
CA PRO A 6 -23.90 -5.25 6.52
C PRO A 6 -22.87 -5.12 7.64
N ALA A 7 -22.17 -6.21 7.93
CA ALA A 7 -21.11 -6.17 8.92
C ALA A 7 -20.06 -5.15 8.48
N LEU A 8 -19.45 -4.42 9.42
CA LEU A 8 -18.44 -3.40 9.10
C LEU A 8 -17.28 -3.95 8.23
N GLN A 9 -16.98 -5.24 8.35
CA GLN A 9 -16.01 -5.95 7.54
C GLN A 9 -16.41 -6.01 6.06
N ASP A 10 -17.70 -6.25 5.77
CA ASP A 10 -18.22 -6.36 4.40
C ASP A 10 -18.16 -5.01 3.68
N VAL A 11 -18.50 -3.93 4.38
CA VAL A 11 -18.41 -2.55 3.87
C VAL A 11 -16.96 -2.17 3.55
N MET A 12 -16.02 -2.56 4.41
CA MET A 12 -14.58 -2.35 4.17
C MET A 12 -14.05 -3.19 3.01
N ALA A 13 -14.51 -4.43 2.83
CA ALA A 13 -14.12 -5.27 1.70
C ALA A 13 -14.60 -4.67 0.37
N GLN A 14 -15.88 -4.27 0.30
CA GLN A 14 -16.48 -3.71 -0.90
C GLN A 14 -15.85 -2.38 -1.31
N SER A 15 -15.52 -1.52 -0.33
CA SER A 15 -14.83 -0.25 -0.61
C SER A 15 -13.41 -0.46 -1.15
N LYS A 16 -12.67 -1.46 -0.64
CA LYS A 16 -11.34 -1.83 -1.16
C LYS A 16 -11.42 -2.35 -2.59
N GLU A 17 -12.40 -3.18 -2.90
CA GLU A 17 -12.63 -3.70 -4.25
C GLU A 17 -13.01 -2.59 -5.23
N SER A 18 -13.93 -1.70 -4.83
CA SER A 18 -14.32 -0.54 -5.63
C SER A 18 -13.14 0.38 -5.93
N LEU A 19 -12.26 0.60 -4.95
CA LEU A 19 -11.05 1.38 -5.14
C LEU A 19 -10.10 0.71 -6.14
N ALA A 20 -9.84 -0.59 -5.99
CA ALA A 20 -8.98 -1.35 -6.90
C ALA A 20 -9.49 -1.29 -8.35
N ASN A 21 -10.78 -1.53 -8.55
CA ASN A 21 -11.42 -1.48 -9.88
C ASN A 21 -11.33 -0.07 -10.49
N THR A 22 -11.53 0.97 -9.67
CA THR A 22 -11.40 2.36 -10.13
C THR A 22 -9.97 2.67 -10.54
N GLN A 23 -8.98 2.23 -9.76
CA GLN A 23 -7.57 2.41 -10.09
C GLN A 23 -7.19 1.68 -11.38
N GLU A 24 -7.59 0.42 -11.56
CA GLU A 24 -7.31 -0.32 -12.80
C GLU A 24 -7.97 0.34 -14.02
N THR A 25 -9.20 0.83 -13.89
CA THR A 25 -9.88 1.56 -14.99
C THR A 25 -9.11 2.83 -15.36
N MET A 26 -8.65 3.57 -14.36
CA MET A 26 -7.98 4.87 -14.54
C MET A 26 -6.54 4.71 -15.03
N LEU A 27 -5.77 3.81 -14.43
CA LEU A 27 -4.31 3.70 -14.56
C LEU A 27 -3.86 2.49 -15.39
N GLY A 28 -4.78 1.60 -15.73
CA GLY A 28 -4.48 0.32 -16.36
C GLY A 28 -4.04 -0.73 -15.34
N LYS A 29 -3.76 -1.93 -15.86
CA LYS A 29 -3.38 -3.08 -15.05
C LYS A 29 -2.08 -2.81 -14.28
N CYS A 30 -2.05 -3.24 -13.03
CA CYS A 30 -0.81 -3.26 -12.25
C CYS A 30 0.12 -4.37 -12.77
N THR A 31 1.36 -4.02 -13.10
CA THR A 31 2.35 -4.95 -13.67
C THR A 31 3.39 -5.40 -12.65
N ARG A 32 3.71 -4.55 -11.66
CA ARG A 32 4.74 -4.84 -10.65
C ARG A 32 4.52 -4.01 -9.39
N TYR A 33 5.02 -4.53 -8.27
CA TYR A 33 5.15 -3.81 -7.00
C TYR A 33 6.63 -3.70 -6.61
N ILE A 34 7.07 -2.53 -6.19
CA ILE A 34 8.45 -2.22 -5.82
C ILE A 34 8.46 -1.67 -4.39
N MET A 35 9.15 -2.34 -3.48
CA MET A 35 9.32 -1.83 -2.13
C MET A 35 10.33 -0.67 -2.14
N ILE A 36 9.90 0.48 -1.63
CA ILE A 36 10.74 1.68 -1.56
C ILE A 36 11.48 1.72 -0.22
N GLY A 37 10.78 1.34 0.86
CA GLY A 37 11.37 1.23 2.18
C GLY A 37 10.32 1.15 3.27
N SER A 38 10.78 1.02 4.51
CA SER A 38 9.92 1.06 5.70
C SER A 38 10.54 1.90 6.80
N VAL A 39 9.68 2.42 7.68
CA VAL A 39 10.05 3.19 8.86
C VAL A 39 9.34 2.61 10.07
N SER A 40 10.09 2.06 11.02
CA SER A 40 9.53 1.58 12.28
C SER A 40 9.03 2.76 13.13
N LEU A 41 7.80 2.67 13.63
CA LEU A 41 7.23 3.60 14.60
C LEU A 41 7.34 3.05 16.02
N THR A 42 7.14 1.74 16.17
CA THR A 42 7.31 0.97 17.41
C THR A 42 7.84 -0.42 17.06
N GLU A 43 8.07 -1.28 18.06
CA GLU A 43 8.42 -2.70 17.84
C GLU A 43 7.35 -3.48 17.05
N LYS A 44 6.09 -3.03 17.09
CA LYS A 44 4.96 -3.71 16.47
C LYS A 44 4.28 -2.87 15.39
N THR A 45 4.79 -1.69 15.06
CA THR A 45 4.15 -0.79 14.09
C THR A 45 5.21 -0.21 13.17
N GLN A 46 4.94 -0.26 11.88
CA GLN A 46 5.81 0.32 10.86
C GLN A 46 4.99 0.98 9.76
N ILE A 47 5.60 1.95 9.08
CA ILE A 47 5.11 2.51 7.85
C ILE A 47 5.85 1.83 6.70
N VAL A 48 5.13 1.33 5.71
CA VAL A 48 5.70 0.73 4.50
C VAL A 48 5.39 1.62 3.30
N TYR A 49 6.42 1.93 2.52
CA TYR A 49 6.32 2.70 1.28
C TYR A 49 6.58 1.79 0.09
N LEU A 50 5.69 1.88 -0.90
CA LEU A 50 5.68 0.98 -2.04
C LEU A 50 5.29 1.74 -3.31
N GLU A 51 5.86 1.37 -4.45
CA GLU A 51 5.41 1.81 -5.77
C GLU A 51 4.72 0.64 -6.46
N SER A 52 3.51 0.85 -6.99
CA SER A 52 2.91 -0.06 -7.97
C SER A 52 3.05 0.54 -9.36
N GLU A 53 3.68 -0.20 -10.27
CA GLU A 53 3.76 0.15 -11.67
C GLU A 53 2.43 -0.24 -12.35
N HIS A 54 1.82 0.71 -13.06
CA HIS A 54 0.66 0.46 -13.91
C HIS A 54 0.98 0.90 -15.34
N GLU A 55 0.17 0.43 -16.30
CA GLU A 55 0.35 0.70 -17.72
C GLU A 55 0.42 2.21 -18.06
N LYS A 56 -0.32 3.07 -17.35
CA LYS A 56 -0.36 4.51 -17.64
C LYS A 56 0.53 5.36 -16.73
N ALA A 57 0.58 5.04 -15.44
CA ALA A 57 1.39 5.78 -14.46
C ALA A 57 1.60 4.98 -13.18
N PRO A 58 2.75 5.13 -12.49
CA PRO A 58 2.97 4.51 -11.20
C PRO A 58 2.08 5.13 -10.11
N VAL A 59 1.78 4.34 -9.09
CA VAL A 59 1.11 4.77 -7.87
C VAL A 59 2.01 4.51 -6.68
N PHE A 60 2.20 5.54 -5.87
CA PHE A 60 2.99 5.48 -4.65
C PHE A 60 2.07 5.30 -3.46
N TRP A 61 2.39 4.33 -2.63
CA TRP A 61 1.60 3.89 -1.49
C TRP A 61 2.34 4.14 -0.18
N LYS A 62 1.58 4.50 0.85
CA LYS A 62 1.98 4.51 2.24
C LYS A 62 1.00 3.64 3.02
N PHE A 63 1.50 2.58 3.63
CA PHE A 63 0.74 1.71 4.53
C PHE A 63 1.21 1.91 5.95
N VAL A 64 0.29 2.12 6.88
CA VAL A 64 0.57 1.92 8.31
C VAL A 64 0.16 0.49 8.62
N VAL A 65 1.11 -0.31 9.08
CA VAL A 65 0.88 -1.71 9.43
C VAL A 65 1.25 -1.95 10.88
N TYR A 66 0.49 -2.81 11.54
CA TYR A 66 0.79 -3.28 12.89
C TYR A 66 0.87 -4.79 12.93
N HIS A 67 1.76 -5.30 13.77
CA HIS A 67 1.93 -6.73 14.02
C HIS A 67 1.15 -7.11 15.27
N ASN A 68 0.17 -7.99 15.09
CA ASN A 68 -0.45 -8.71 16.18
C ASN A 68 0.23 -10.11 16.32
N PRO A 69 -0.06 -10.91 17.37
CA PRO A 69 0.58 -12.21 17.55
C PRO A 69 0.39 -13.23 16.41
N GLN A 70 -0.52 -12.96 15.46
CA GLN A 70 -0.89 -13.89 14.39
C GLN A 70 -0.38 -13.43 13.02
N ARG A 71 -0.34 -12.12 12.76
CA ARG A 71 0.03 -11.53 11.46
C ARG A 71 0.26 -10.03 11.51
N TRP A 72 0.78 -9.50 10.41
CA TRP A 72 0.71 -8.08 10.08
C TRP A 72 -0.66 -7.71 9.53
N GLU A 73 -1.19 -6.57 9.98
CA GLU A 73 -2.45 -6.01 9.53
C GLU A 73 -2.25 -4.56 9.09
N ILE A 74 -2.89 -4.17 7.99
CA ILE A 74 -2.91 -2.80 7.51
C ILE A 74 -3.94 -2.03 8.34
N SER A 75 -3.49 -1.08 9.16
CA SER A 75 -4.39 -0.20 9.91
C SER A 75 -4.92 0.95 9.04
N SER A 76 -4.07 1.47 8.15
CA SER A 76 -4.46 2.54 7.24
C SER A 76 -3.55 2.59 6.02
N PHE A 77 -4.02 3.22 4.96
CA PHE A 77 -3.22 3.44 3.76
C PHE A 77 -3.60 4.75 3.08
N SER A 78 -2.67 5.30 2.30
CA SER A 78 -2.90 6.41 1.38
C SER A 78 -2.04 6.25 0.15
N PHE A 79 -2.45 6.81 -0.98
CA PHE A 79 -1.69 6.72 -2.23
C PHE A 79 -1.78 7.99 -3.08
N ASN A 80 -0.82 8.15 -3.99
CA ASN A 80 -0.79 9.25 -4.95
C ASN A 80 0.06 8.87 -6.17
N THR A 81 -0.19 9.49 -7.32
CA THR A 81 0.68 9.36 -8.50
C THR A 81 1.92 10.26 -8.43
N SER A 82 1.95 11.23 -7.51
CA SER A 82 3.13 12.05 -7.24
C SER A 82 3.90 11.50 -6.03
N PRO A 83 5.16 11.07 -6.20
CA PRO A 83 5.92 10.43 -5.12
C PRO A 83 6.17 11.36 -3.94
N HIS A 84 6.41 12.65 -4.21
CA HIS A 84 6.66 13.67 -3.18
C HIS A 84 5.47 13.93 -2.24
N LYS A 85 4.26 13.49 -2.59
CA LYS A 85 3.07 13.60 -1.72
C LYS A 85 2.92 12.44 -0.74
N ILE A 86 3.64 11.34 -0.97
CA ILE A 86 3.48 10.09 -0.22
C ILE A 86 4.77 9.69 0.47
N ILE A 87 5.89 9.74 -0.23
CA ILE A 87 7.18 9.19 0.20
C ILE A 87 8.02 10.29 0.84
N PRO A 88 8.60 10.05 2.03
CA PRO A 88 9.56 10.95 2.66
C PRO A 88 10.76 11.23 1.74
N PRO A 89 11.26 12.49 1.68
CA PRO A 89 12.41 12.84 0.84
C PRO A 89 13.65 11.98 1.08
N SER A 90 13.87 11.53 2.33
CA SER A 90 14.98 10.65 2.70
C SER A 90 14.96 9.29 1.99
N LEU A 91 13.78 8.80 1.61
CA LEU A 91 13.62 7.51 0.91
C LEU A 91 13.63 7.66 -0.62
N LEU A 92 13.33 8.85 -1.15
CA LEU A 92 13.36 9.10 -2.59
C LEU A 92 14.78 9.06 -3.16
N ASN A 93 15.76 9.48 -2.37
CA ASN A 93 17.17 9.53 -2.79
C ASN A 93 17.87 8.17 -2.81
N ASN A 94 17.28 7.13 -2.21
CA ASN A 94 17.89 5.80 -2.05
C ASN A 94 17.44 4.79 -3.12
N SER A 95 16.60 5.21 -4.07
CA SER A 95 15.98 4.33 -5.08
C SER A 95 16.94 3.79 -6.16
N LYS A 96 18.26 4.02 -6.03
CA LYS A 96 19.27 3.45 -6.94
C LYS A 96 19.97 2.18 -6.47
N ASP A 97 19.89 1.78 -5.19
CA ASP A 97 20.83 0.77 -4.66
C ASP A 97 20.24 -0.51 -4.05
N THR A 98 18.92 -0.71 -3.97
CA THR A 98 18.39 -1.88 -3.26
C THR A 98 17.98 -3.04 -4.17
N LEU A 99 18.96 -3.64 -4.85
CA LEU A 99 18.87 -5.04 -5.29
C LEU A 99 19.06 -5.94 -4.07
N VAL A 100 17.96 -6.27 -3.37
CA VAL A 100 18.02 -7.31 -2.32
C VAL A 100 18.06 -8.68 -3.01
N THR A 101 19.28 -9.18 -3.24
CA THR A 101 19.52 -10.60 -3.50
C THR A 101 19.18 -11.40 -2.24
N HIS A 102 18.01 -12.03 -2.21
CA HIS A 102 17.81 -13.18 -1.33
C HIS A 102 18.47 -14.40 -1.97
N LYS A 103 19.69 -14.72 -1.52
CA LYS A 103 20.18 -16.10 -1.56
C LYS A 103 19.60 -16.83 -0.35
N SER A 104 18.83 -17.88 -0.60
CA SER A 104 18.86 -19.09 0.22
C SER A 104 18.62 -20.30 -0.65
#